data_AF-A0A060PSK5-F1
#
_entry.id   AF-A0A060PSK5-F1
#
_cell.length_a   1.000
_cell.length_b   1.000
_cell.length_c   1.000
_cell.angle_alpha   90.00
_cell.angle_beta   90.00
_cell.angle_gamma   90.00
#
_symmetry.space_group_name_H-M   'P 1'
#
loop_
_entity.id
_entity.type
_entity.pdbx_description
1 polymer ?
#
loop_
_entity_poly.entity_id
_entity_poly.type
_entity_poly.pdbx_seq_one_letter_code
_entity_poly.pdbx_strand_id
1 'polypeptide(L)' 'MGFENTQGSVYVNHSKENTLAQVYKAINKLSQIEWFKKSVRDIRAFEVEDFSDFTEIVKS' A
#
# COMPACT_ATOMS: atom_id res chain seq x y z
N MET A 1 0.77 -11.31 0.22
CA MET A 1 0.12 -10.39 -0.75
C MET A 1 1.12 -9.44 -1.41
N GLY A 2 2.42 -9.49 -1.07
CA GLY A 2 3.47 -8.77 -1.81
C GLY A 2 3.58 -7.28 -1.54
N PHE A 3 2.90 -6.77 -0.51
CA PHE A 3 3.00 -5.36 -0.10
C PHE A 3 4.10 -5.21 0.94
N GLU A 4 5.07 -4.33 0.67
CA GLU A 4 6.19 -3.97 1.53
C GLU A 4 5.92 -2.61 2.19
N ASN A 5 6.36 -2.41 3.43
CA ASN A 5 6.21 -1.13 4.12
C ASN A 5 7.29 -0.16 3.64
N THR A 6 6.89 0.96 3.04
CA THR A 6 7.83 1.95 2.49
C THR A 6 8.01 3.13 3.44
N GLN A 7 6.91 3.72 3.91
CA GLN A 7 6.95 4.87 4.81
C GLN A 7 5.69 4.93 5.68
N GLY A 8 5.85 4.76 7.00
CA GLY A 8 4.74 4.82 7.94
C GLY A 8 3.64 3.82 7.60
N SER A 9 2.43 4.29 7.34
CA SER A 9 1.28 3.44 6.96
C SER A 9 1.11 3.26 5.44
N VAL A 10 2.15 3.55 4.64
CA VAL A 10 2.17 3.33 3.20
C VAL A 10 2.81 1.98 2.89
N TYR A 11 2.10 1.19 2.09
CA TYR A 11 2.58 -0.12 1.65
C TYR A 11 2.52 -0.21 0.13
N VAL A 12 3.59 -0.70 -0.49
CA VAL A 12 3.74 -0.76 -1.95
C VAL A 12 3.97 -2.20 -2.38
N ASN A 13 3.31 -2.60 -3.46
CA ASN A 13 3.58 -3.87 -4.13
C ASN A 13 4.32 -3.57 -5.43
N HIS A 14 5.60 -3.93 -5.50
CA HIS A 14 6.47 -3.68 -6.65
C HIS A 14 6.28 -4.68 -7.80
N SER A 15 5.43 -5.70 -7.62
CA SER A 15 5.08 -6.62 -8.71
C SER A 15 4.35 -5.86 -9.82
N LYS A 16 4.72 -6.13 -11.07
CA LYS A 16 3.99 -5.65 -12.27
C LYS A 16 2.84 -6.57 -12.66
N GLU A 17 2.78 -7.77 -12.08
CA GLU A 17 1.78 -8.78 -12.41
C GLU A 17 0.72 -8.91 -11.33
N ASN A 18 -0.54 -9.01 -11.76
CA ASN A 18 -1.70 -9.32 -10.91
C ASN A 18 -1.87 -8.42 -9.67
N THR A 19 -1.32 -7.20 -9.71
CA THR A 19 -1.26 -6.29 -8.55
C THR A 19 -2.65 -5.87 -8.10
N LEU A 20 -3.58 -5.64 -9.03
CA LEU A 20 -4.97 -5.36 -8.71
C LEU A 20 -5.64 -6.51 -7.94
N ALA A 21 -5.38 -7.76 -8.33
CA ALA A 21 -5.89 -8.93 -7.59
C ALA A 21 -5.30 -9.01 -6.17
N GLN A 22 -4.05 -8.59 -5.97
CA GLN A 22 -3.44 -8.50 -4.64
C GLN A 22 -4.06 -7.39 -3.81
N VAL A 23 -4.37 -6.23 -4.40
CA VAL A 23 -5.12 -5.14 -3.73
C VAL A 23 -6.47 -5.66 -3.24
N TYR A 24 -7.25 -6.33 -4.10
CA TYR A 24 -8.53 -6.92 -3.69
C TYR A 24 -8.40 -7.92 -2.55
N LYS A 25 -7.40 -8.82 -2.62
CA LYS A 25 -7.11 -9.78 -1.53
C LYS A 25 -6.77 -9.05 -0.23
N ALA A 26 -6.01 -7.96 -0.29
CA ALA A 26 -5.63 -7.17 0.88
C ALA A 26 -6.84 -6.50 1.53
N ILE A 27 -7.65 -5.78 0.74
CA ILE A 27 -8.86 -5.13 1.22
C ILE A 27 -9.85 -6.15 1.80
N ASN A 28 -10.03 -7.30 1.14
CA ASN A 28 -10.89 -8.36 1.66
C ASN A 28 -10.37 -8.89 3.00
N LYS A 29 -9.06 -9.11 3.16
CA LYS A 29 -8.53 -9.58 4.44
C LYS A 29 -8.67 -8.53 5.54
N LEU A 30 -8.40 -7.26 5.24
CA LEU A 30 -8.52 -6.15 6.19
C LEU A 30 -9.98 -5.95 6.64
N SER A 31 -10.96 -6.15 5.76
CA SER A 31 -12.38 -6.05 6.10
C SER A 31 -12.85 -7.14 7.09
N GLN A 32 -12.12 -8.25 7.22
CA GLN A 32 -12.42 -9.30 8.20
C GLN A 32 -11.83 -9.02 9.59
N ILE A 33 -11.00 -7.98 9.75
CA ILE A 33 -10.34 -7.67 11.03
C ILE A 33 -11.18 -6.66 11.80
N GLU A 34 -11.81 -7.12 12.88
CA GLU A 34 -12.81 -6.34 13.63
C GLU A 34 -12.26 -5.04 14.23
N TRP A 35 -11.09 -5.10 14.88
CA TRP A 35 -10.47 -3.89 15.45
C TRP A 35 -10.03 -2.90 14.37
N PHE A 36 -9.61 -3.41 13.20
CA PHE A 36 -9.15 -2.58 12.09
C PHE A 36 -10.31 -1.80 11.51
N LYS A 37 -11.44 -2.47 11.22
CA LYS A 37 -12.68 -1.81 10.78
C LYS A 37 -13.13 -0.69 11.71
N LYS A 38 -13.01 -0.88 13.03
CA LYS A 38 -13.42 0.12 14.03
C LYS A 38 -12.45 1.29 14.17
N SER A 39 -11.20 1.12 13.73
CA SER A 39 -10.13 2.10 13.94
C SER A 39 -9.73 2.83 12.66
N VAL A 40 -10.00 2.24 11.49
CA VAL A 40 -9.62 2.81 10.20
C VAL A 40 -10.49 4.02 9.88
N ARG A 41 -9.85 5.19 9.72
CA ARG A 41 -10.54 6.41 9.30
C ARG A 41 -10.71 6.48 7.79
N ASP A 42 -9.67 6.10 7.06
CA ASP A 42 -9.62 6.12 5.60
C ASP A 42 -8.59 5.10 5.11
N ILE A 43 -8.85 4.44 3.98
CA ILE A 43 -7.94 3.50 3.32
C ILE A 43 -8.10 3.63 1.80
N ARG A 44 -6.98 3.77 1.09
CA ARG A 44 -6.96 3.99 -0.36
C ARG A 44 -5.95 3.08 -1.03
N ALA A 45 -6.22 2.74 -2.27
CA ALA A 45 -5.28 2.09 -3.17
C ALA A 45 -5.03 3.01 -4.36
N PHE A 46 -3.79 3.05 -4.84
CA PHE A 46 -3.37 3.85 -5.97
C PHE A 46 -2.62 2.94 -6.95
N GLU A 47 -2.85 3.16 -8.24
CA GLU A 47 -1.97 2.66 -9.29
C GLU A 47 -0.79 3.62 -9.39
N VAL A 48 0.42 3.08 -9.27
CA VAL A 48 1.67 3.85 -9.28
C VAL A 48 2.43 3.44 -10.53
N GLU A 49 2.43 4.32 -11.52
CA GLU A 49 3.16 4.11 -12.78
C GLU A 49 4.66 4.34 -12.63
N ASP A 50 5.04 5.37 -11.86
CA ASP A 50 6.43 5.73 -11.62
C ASP A 50 6.62 6.20 -10.18
N PHE A 51 7.75 5.82 -9.58
CA PHE A 51 8.12 6.15 -8.21
C PHE A 51 9.63 6.45 -8.14
N SER A 52 9.96 7.69 -7.79
CA SER A 52 11.33 8.18 -7.67
C SER A 52 11.58 8.69 -6.25
N ASP A 53 12.69 8.29 -5.65
CA ASP A 53 13.13 8.78 -4.34
C ASP A 53 14.04 10.01 -4.51
N PHE A 54 13.58 11.16 -4.03
CA PHE A 54 14.30 12.43 -4.10
C PHE A 54 15.06 12.77 -2.81
N THR A 55 15.11 11.87 -1.82
CA THR A 55 15.65 12.16 -0.49
C THR A 55 17.08 12.70 -0.54
N GLU A 56 17.96 12.08 -1.33
CA GLU A 56 19.36 12.51 -1.44
C GLU A 56 19.50 13.88 -2.13
N ILE A 57 18.68 14.17 -3.15
CA ILE A 57 18.70 15.45 -3.87
C ILE A 57 18.20 16.60 -2.98
N VAL A 58 17.28 16.34 -2.04
CA VAL A 58 16.76 17.35 -1.12
C VAL A 58 17.70 17.58 0.07
N LYS A 59 18.47 16.58 0.47
CA LYS A 59 19.41 16.67 1.60
C LYS A 59 20.77 17.29 1.24
N SER A 60 21.15 17.29 -0.03
CA SER A 60 22.38 17.91 -0.55
C SER A 60 22.31 19.43 -0.58
#